data_AF-A0A183ALI6-F1
#
_entry.id   AF-A0A183ALI6-F1
#
_cell.length_a   1.000
_cell.length_b   1.000
_cell.length_c   1.000
_cell.angle_alpha   90.00
_cell.angle_beta   90.00
_cell.angle_gamma   90.00
#
_symmetry.space_group_name_H-M   'P 1'
#
loop_
_entity.id
_entity.type
_entity.pdbx_description
1 polymer ?
#
loop_
_entity_poly.entity_id
_entity_poly.type
_entity_poly.pdbx_seq_one_letter_code
_entity_poly.pdbx_strand_id
1 'polypeptide(L)'
;MVFESLIVDLINRYLGSYIETLNASQLKIGLLGGNAKLENLDIKANAFDDLNLPVKVLQGHIGLFFDIENSIKEKEYAREAKKKELRAIEEARTYNLCVPYHPKSDSFGEKLAAQIVKNLQIDIRNVHIRYEDNCSIPGQIFSLGITLIRKIQKLVSVIVSSCTIHKVYPLAVLCPISSTAMLHVHTRPEETDFTVPQLDLSVDFSEIDLNFSLHQYHDVTCFLDATDRIITQNKYRKYRPESPLRGNSPMW
;
A
#
# COMPACT_ATOMS: atom_id res chain seq x y z
N MET A 1 -14.37 25.51 7.76
CA MET A 1 -15.32 24.49 8.27
C MET A 1 -16.20 23.87 7.16
N VAL A 2 -15.75 23.80 5.90
CA VAL A 2 -16.50 23.15 4.79
C VAL A 2 -15.55 22.30 3.94
N PHE A 3 -14.33 22.79 3.75
CA PHE A 3 -13.27 22.07 3.05
C PHE A 3 -12.71 20.91 3.91
N GLU A 4 -12.60 21.15 5.22
CA GLU A 4 -12.17 20.16 6.21
C GLU A 4 -13.11 18.95 6.24
N SER A 5 -14.42 19.22 6.26
CA SER A 5 -15.44 18.17 6.23
C SER A 5 -15.40 17.38 4.92
N LEU A 6 -15.14 18.04 3.79
CA LEU A 6 -15.03 17.36 2.49
C LEU A 6 -13.82 16.41 2.45
N ILE A 7 -12.68 16.83 2.99
CA ILE A 7 -11.48 15.97 3.09
C ILE A 7 -11.75 14.80 4.03
N VAL A 8 -12.33 15.06 5.20
CA VAL A 8 -12.65 14.00 6.17
C VAL A 8 -13.67 13.01 5.60
N ASP A 9 -14.70 13.48 4.90
CA ASP A 9 -15.69 12.62 4.24
C ASP A 9 -15.04 11.75 3.15
N LEU A 10 -14.11 12.32 2.38
CA LEU A 10 -13.36 11.57 1.37
C LEU A 10 -12.48 10.50 2.00
N ILE A 11 -11.75 10.83 3.06
CA ILE A 11 -10.88 9.88 3.77
C ILE A 11 -11.72 8.78 4.41
N ASN A 12 -12.80 9.12 5.14
CA ASN A 12 -13.68 8.13 5.74
C ASN A 12 -14.36 7.25 4.67
N ARG A 13 -14.66 7.79 3.48
CA ARG A 13 -15.24 7.01 2.38
C ARG A 13 -14.28 5.97 1.80
N TYR A 14 -13.02 6.34 1.58
CA TYR A 14 -12.05 5.46 0.89
C TYR A 14 -11.13 4.68 1.83
N LEU A 15 -10.82 5.23 3.00
CA LEU A 15 -9.93 4.61 3.99
C LEU A 15 -10.66 4.15 5.26
N GLY A 16 -11.95 4.45 5.43
CA GLY A 16 -12.69 4.13 6.65
C GLY A 16 -12.85 2.64 6.96
N SER A 17 -12.59 1.74 6.01
CA SER A 17 -12.48 0.29 6.27
C SER A 17 -11.15 -0.09 6.93
N TYR A 18 -10.11 0.72 6.77
CA TYR A 18 -8.74 0.44 7.22
C TYR A 18 -8.34 1.22 8.47
N ILE A 19 -8.81 2.46 8.62
CA ILE A 19 -8.47 3.35 9.74
C ILE A 19 -9.69 3.64 10.61
N GLU A 20 -9.44 3.98 11.86
CA GLU A 20 -10.48 4.48 12.77
C GLU A 20 -11.12 5.77 12.24
N THR A 21 -12.41 5.95 12.54
CA THR A 21 -13.20 7.05 11.97
C THR A 21 -12.64 8.40 12.37
N LEU A 22 -12.38 9.23 11.36
CA LEU A 22 -11.82 10.57 11.55
C LEU A 22 -12.92 11.60 11.80
N ASN A 23 -12.63 12.54 12.71
CA ASN A 23 -13.43 13.72 12.97
C ASN A 23 -12.77 14.98 12.39
N ALA A 24 -13.58 15.96 11.99
CA ALA A 24 -13.10 17.25 11.47
C ALA A 24 -12.15 18.00 12.44
N SER A 25 -12.26 17.75 13.74
CA SER A 25 -11.41 18.33 14.78
C SER A 25 -9.98 17.76 14.80
N GLN A 26 -9.75 16.57 14.24
CA GLN A 26 -8.43 15.94 14.20
C GLN A 26 -7.56 16.49 13.06
N LEU A 27 -8.15 17.21 12.11
CA LEU A 27 -7.45 17.82 10.98
C LEU A 27 -6.80 19.13 11.40
N LYS A 28 -5.47 19.14 11.57
CA LYS A 28 -4.70 20.39 11.77
C LYS A 28 -4.46 21.03 10.41
N ILE A 29 -5.15 22.15 10.12
CA ILE A 29 -5.02 22.82 8.83
C ILE A 29 -4.12 24.05 8.96
N GLY A 30 -3.05 24.08 8.16
CA GLY A 30 -2.21 25.26 7.96
C GLY A 30 -2.75 26.09 6.78
N LEU A 31 -3.94 26.70 6.94
CA LEU A 31 -4.70 27.31 5.84
C LEU A 31 -4.06 28.53 5.18
N LEU A 32 -3.01 29.11 5.75
CA LEU A 32 -2.24 30.16 5.06
C LEU A 32 -1.27 29.61 4.00
N GLY A 33 -1.06 28.28 3.93
CA GLY A 33 -0.09 27.65 3.03
C GLY A 33 -0.56 26.35 2.38
N GLY A 34 -1.87 26.10 2.27
CA GLY A 34 -2.41 24.99 1.46
C GLY A 34 -2.09 23.56 1.94
N ASN A 35 -1.65 23.39 3.19
CA ASN A 35 -1.23 22.09 3.72
C ASN A 35 -2.19 21.57 4.80
N ALA A 36 -2.50 20.27 4.75
CA ALA A 36 -3.29 19.57 5.77
C ALA A 36 -2.55 18.34 6.26
N LYS A 37 -2.58 18.10 7.57
CA LYS A 37 -1.81 17.03 8.21
C LYS A 37 -2.64 16.30 9.26
N LEU A 38 -2.61 14.97 9.20
CA LEU A 38 -3.18 14.04 10.17
C LEU A 38 -2.03 13.16 10.69
N GLU A 39 -1.95 12.98 12.00
CA GLU A 39 -0.92 12.16 12.64
C GLU A 39 -1.58 11.10 13.50
N ASN A 40 -0.90 9.96 13.63
CA ASN A 40 -1.24 8.87 14.55
C ASN A 40 -2.68 8.36 14.37
N LEU A 41 -3.06 8.10 13.12
CA LEU A 41 -4.31 7.43 12.81
C LEU A 41 -4.19 5.94 13.13
N ASP A 42 -5.03 5.46 14.03
CA ASP A 42 -5.07 4.05 14.39
C ASP A 42 -5.61 3.20 13.22
N ILE A 43 -4.92 2.11 12.95
CA ILE A 43 -5.36 1.08 11.98
C ILE A 43 -6.31 0.13 12.70
N LYS A 44 -7.44 -0.17 12.07
CA LYS A 44 -8.40 -1.13 12.60
C LYS A 44 -7.82 -2.54 12.67
N ALA A 45 -8.24 -3.31 13.68
CA ALA A 45 -7.79 -4.70 13.86
C ALA A 45 -8.09 -5.59 12.63
N ASN A 46 -9.19 -5.29 11.93
CA ASN A 46 -9.70 -6.01 10.76
C ASN A 46 -9.29 -5.37 9.42
N ALA A 47 -8.39 -4.38 9.42
CA ALA A 47 -8.04 -3.63 8.22
C ALA A 47 -7.51 -4.50 7.06
N PHE A 48 -6.99 -5.69 7.35
CA PHE A 48 -6.42 -6.59 6.35
C PHE A 48 -7.16 -7.92 6.23
N ASP A 49 -8.38 -8.03 6.79
CA ASP A 49 -9.17 -9.27 6.74
C ASP A 49 -9.49 -9.68 5.29
N ASP A 50 -9.71 -8.70 4.41
CA ASP A 50 -9.99 -8.91 2.98
C ASP A 50 -8.83 -9.59 2.22
N LEU A 51 -7.60 -9.52 2.76
CA LEU A 51 -6.46 -10.20 2.17
C LEU A 51 -6.46 -11.71 2.43
N ASN A 52 -7.38 -12.22 3.26
CA ASN A 52 -7.47 -13.63 3.68
C ASN A 52 -6.13 -14.17 4.21
N LEU A 53 -5.34 -13.31 4.85
CA LEU A 53 -4.08 -13.68 5.45
C LEU A 53 -4.30 -14.16 6.89
N PRO A 54 -3.55 -15.17 7.37
CA PRO A 54 -3.65 -15.66 8.75
C PRO A 54 -2.92 -14.75 9.74
N VAL A 55 -3.12 -13.44 9.61
CA VAL A 55 -2.48 -12.40 10.43
C VAL A 55 -3.54 -11.49 11.01
N LYS A 56 -3.25 -10.87 12.14
CA LYS A 56 -4.11 -9.86 12.76
C LYS A 56 -3.30 -8.62 13.04
N VAL A 57 -3.91 -7.45 12.88
CA VAL A 57 -3.27 -6.20 13.31
C VAL A 57 -3.35 -6.12 14.82
N LEU A 58 -2.19 -6.17 15.49
CA LEU A 58 -2.11 -5.95 16.94
C LEU A 58 -2.06 -4.45 17.26
N GLN A 59 -1.30 -3.69 16.47
CA GLN A 59 -1.17 -2.24 16.59
C GLN A 59 -0.69 -1.66 15.26
N GLY A 60 -1.18 -0.48 14.89
CA GLY A 60 -0.74 0.21 13.68
C GLY A 60 -1.11 1.68 13.70
N HIS A 61 -0.20 2.52 13.20
CA HIS A 61 -0.35 3.97 13.17
C HIS A 61 -0.02 4.50 11.77
N ILE A 62 -0.82 5.42 11.26
CA ILE A 62 -0.60 6.07 9.96
C ILE A 62 -0.56 7.59 10.14
N GLY A 63 0.41 8.25 9.50
CA GLY A 63 0.41 9.70 9.30
C GLY A 63 0.05 10.04 7.86
N LEU A 64 -0.87 10.98 7.66
CA LEU A 64 -1.27 11.48 6.35
C LEU A 64 -0.91 12.96 6.21
N PHE A 65 -0.31 13.30 5.08
CA PHE A 65 0.11 14.66 4.76
C PHE A 65 -0.40 15.01 3.38
N PHE A 66 -1.14 16.11 3.29
CA PHE A 66 -1.67 16.66 2.05
C PHE A 66 -0.98 17.98 1.78
N ASP A 67 -0.36 18.07 0.61
CA ASP A 67 0.26 19.28 0.09
C ASP A 67 -0.48 19.70 -1.17
N ILE A 68 -1.31 20.75 -1.06
CA ILE A 68 -2.18 21.20 -2.15
C ILE A 68 -1.42 22.19 -3.05
N GLU A 69 -0.43 22.91 -2.52
CA GLU A 69 0.26 24.00 -3.23
C GLU A 69 1.15 23.47 -4.38
N ASN A 70 1.84 22.35 -4.18
CA ASN A 70 2.66 21.72 -5.22
C ASN A 70 1.82 21.30 -6.44
N SER A 71 0.59 20.86 -6.22
CA SER A 71 -0.31 20.42 -7.29
C SER A 71 -0.84 21.56 -8.17
N ILE A 72 -0.82 22.81 -7.69
CA ILE A 72 -1.28 23.99 -8.45
C ILE A 72 -0.16 24.53 -9.34
N LYS A 73 1.05 24.69 -8.82
CA LYS A 73 2.22 25.22 -9.58
C LYS A 73 2.60 24.31 -10.75
N GLU A 74 2.64 22.99 -10.54
CA GLU A 74 2.93 22.02 -11.61
C GLU A 74 1.84 22.04 -12.69
N LYS A 75 0.56 22.20 -12.32
CA LYS A 75 -0.55 22.28 -13.27
C LYS A 75 -0.55 23.57 -14.06
N GLU A 76 -0.20 24.71 -13.47
CA GLU A 76 -0.07 25.98 -14.20
C GLU A 76 1.06 25.91 -15.22
N TYR A 77 2.23 25.40 -14.84
CA TYR A 77 3.36 25.18 -15.75
C TYR A 77 3.02 24.20 -16.88
N ALA A 78 2.41 23.06 -16.56
CA ALA A 78 1.99 22.07 -17.54
C ALA A 78 0.87 22.61 -18.46
N ARG A 79 -0.04 23.43 -17.94
CA ARG A 79 -1.11 24.05 -18.72
C ARG A 79 -0.56 25.11 -19.67
N GLU A 80 0.44 25.88 -19.25
CA GLU A 80 1.15 26.81 -20.13
C GLU A 80 1.93 26.11 -21.22
N ALA A 81 2.64 25.02 -20.89
CA ALA A 81 3.34 24.19 -21.87
C ALA A 81 2.36 23.58 -22.89
N LYS A 82 1.28 22.96 -22.41
CA LYS A 82 0.23 22.37 -23.26
C LYS A 82 -0.50 23.41 -24.09
N LYS A 83 -0.71 24.65 -23.59
CA LYS A 83 -1.30 25.76 -24.37
C LYS A 83 -0.35 26.28 -25.46
N LYS A 84 0.97 26.17 -25.28
CA LYS A 84 1.94 26.52 -26.32
C LYS A 84 1.93 25.45 -27.42
N GLU A 85 1.85 24.19 -27.03
CA GLU A 85 1.77 23.05 -27.95
C GLU A 85 0.44 22.98 -28.72
N LEU A 86 -0.70 23.22 -28.05
CA LEU A 86 -2.02 23.32 -28.69
C LEU A 86 -2.10 24.47 -29.70
N ARG A 87 -1.50 25.63 -29.38
CA ARG A 87 -1.40 26.74 -30.33
C ARG A 87 -0.61 26.35 -31.58
N ALA A 88 0.46 25.57 -31.42
CA ALA A 88 1.23 25.05 -32.55
C ALA A 88 0.48 23.97 -33.37
N ILE A 89 -0.43 23.20 -32.76
CA ILE A 89 -1.25 22.17 -33.44
C ILE A 89 -2.50 22.76 -34.10
N GLU A 90 -3.12 23.80 -33.51
CA GLU A 90 -4.24 24.55 -34.09
C GLU A 90 -3.83 25.23 -35.40
N GLU A 91 -2.58 25.71 -35.49
CA GLU A 91 -1.99 26.22 -36.73
C GLU A 91 -1.90 25.13 -37.83
N ALA A 92 -1.96 23.85 -37.48
CA ALA A 92 -1.79 22.71 -38.39
C ALA A 92 -3.07 21.90 -38.71
N ARG A 93 -4.24 22.23 -38.14
CA ARG A 93 -5.47 21.43 -38.32
C ARG A 93 -6.67 22.24 -38.78
N THR A 94 -6.68 22.56 -40.07
CA THR A 94 -7.92 22.85 -40.80
C THR A 94 -8.50 21.53 -41.32
N TYR A 95 -9.73 21.23 -40.89
CA TYR A 95 -10.65 20.11 -41.24
C TYR A 95 -10.33 18.68 -40.77
N ASN A 96 -11.11 18.17 -39.80
CA ASN A 96 -12.23 17.23 -40.05
C ASN A 96 -12.99 16.85 -38.75
N LEU A 97 -14.30 16.64 -38.90
CA LEU A 97 -15.31 16.41 -37.87
C LEU A 97 -15.64 14.92 -37.64
N CYS A 98 -16.37 14.69 -36.53
CA CYS A 98 -17.19 13.52 -36.12
C CYS A 98 -16.52 12.54 -35.12
N VAL A 99 -17.19 11.95 -34.11
CA VAL A 99 -18.61 11.71 -33.74
C VAL A 99 -18.75 11.81 -32.20
N PRO A 100 -19.87 12.25 -31.60
CA PRO A 100 -20.03 12.24 -30.15
C PRO A 100 -20.32 10.83 -29.60
N TYR A 101 -19.37 10.29 -28.83
CA TYR A 101 -19.56 9.14 -27.95
C TYR A 101 -20.27 9.61 -26.66
N HIS A 102 -21.35 8.94 -26.27
CA HIS A 102 -22.03 9.18 -24.98
C HIS A 102 -21.59 8.13 -23.96
N PRO A 103 -20.65 8.45 -23.05
CA PRO A 103 -20.41 7.62 -21.88
C PRO A 103 -21.58 7.78 -20.90
N LYS A 104 -21.93 6.69 -20.23
CA LYS A 104 -22.90 6.68 -19.12
C LYS A 104 -22.54 7.77 -18.12
N SER A 105 -23.57 8.47 -17.61
CA SER A 105 -23.38 9.63 -16.76
C SER A 105 -22.91 9.22 -15.36
N ASP A 106 -21.60 9.25 -15.16
CA ASP A 106 -21.04 9.24 -13.81
C ASP A 106 -21.59 10.45 -13.03
N SER A 107 -22.02 10.21 -11.79
CA SER A 107 -22.46 11.25 -10.87
C SER A 107 -21.33 12.30 -10.69
N PHE A 108 -21.67 13.55 -10.41
CA PHE A 108 -20.68 14.63 -10.22
C PHE A 108 -19.57 14.22 -9.23
N GLY A 109 -19.93 13.48 -8.17
CA GLY A 109 -18.98 12.93 -7.20
C GLY A 109 -18.03 11.86 -7.77
N GLU A 110 -18.50 11.02 -8.68
CA GLU A 110 -17.70 9.98 -9.34
C GLU A 110 -16.70 10.60 -10.33
N LYS A 111 -17.11 11.64 -11.07
CA LYS A 111 -16.20 12.41 -11.94
C LYS A 111 -15.11 13.11 -11.13
N LEU A 112 -15.48 13.72 -10.00
CA LEU A 112 -14.53 14.36 -9.10
C LEU A 112 -13.56 13.33 -8.52
N ALA A 113 -14.05 12.20 -8.02
CA ALA A 113 -13.22 11.13 -7.49
C ALA A 113 -12.27 10.55 -8.55
N ALA A 114 -12.77 10.25 -9.76
CA ALA A 114 -11.95 9.76 -10.87
C ALA A 114 -10.87 10.77 -11.27
N GLN A 115 -11.18 12.06 -11.26
CA GLN A 115 -10.22 13.12 -11.56
C GLN A 115 -9.17 13.28 -10.45
N ILE A 116 -9.55 13.07 -9.18
CA ILE A 116 -8.60 13.03 -8.06
C ILE A 116 -7.68 11.83 -8.24
N VAL A 117 -8.21 10.62 -8.38
CA VAL A 117 -7.42 9.37 -8.52
C VAL A 117 -6.44 9.47 -9.70
N LYS A 118 -6.86 10.00 -10.85
CA LYS A 118 -5.99 10.15 -12.03
C LYS A 118 -4.80 11.08 -11.81
N ASN A 119 -4.91 12.05 -10.91
CA ASN A 119 -3.87 13.06 -10.65
C ASN A 119 -3.29 12.94 -9.24
N LEU A 120 -3.62 11.88 -8.51
CA LEU A 120 -3.21 11.69 -7.14
C LEU A 120 -1.74 11.28 -7.13
N GLN A 121 -0.87 12.15 -6.61
CA GLN A 121 0.51 11.81 -6.30
C GLN A 121 0.55 11.33 -4.85
N ILE A 122 0.90 10.07 -4.62
CA ILE A 122 1.03 9.49 -3.29
C ILE A 122 2.52 9.33 -2.97
N ASP A 123 2.95 9.90 -1.84
CA ASP A 123 4.31 9.77 -1.33
C ASP A 123 4.29 9.05 0.01
N ILE A 124 4.56 7.74 -0.02
CA ILE A 124 4.59 6.89 1.16
C ILE A 124 6.02 6.87 1.71
N ARG A 125 6.19 7.21 2.99
CA ARG A 125 7.49 7.32 3.64
C ARG A 125 7.48 6.66 5.02
N ASN A 126 8.65 6.22 5.47
CA ASN A 126 8.86 5.69 6.82
C ASN A 126 7.90 4.55 7.17
N VAL A 127 7.73 3.62 6.23
CA VAL A 127 6.89 2.44 6.46
C VAL A 127 7.68 1.47 7.31
N HIS A 128 7.09 0.99 8.40
CA HIS A 128 7.64 -0.09 9.20
C HIS A 128 6.52 -1.08 9.48
N ILE A 129 6.63 -2.27 8.91
CA ILE A 129 5.69 -3.37 9.13
C ILE A 129 6.45 -4.44 9.91
N ARG A 130 5.90 -4.87 11.04
CA ARG A 130 6.49 -5.94 11.86
C ARG A 130 5.47 -7.05 12.04
N TYR A 131 5.88 -8.24 11.64
CA TYR A 131 5.22 -9.49 11.90
C TYR A 131 5.84 -10.15 13.13
N GLU A 132 4.99 -10.68 14.00
CA GLU A 132 5.40 -11.45 15.17
C GLU A 132 4.59 -12.74 15.25
N ASP A 133 5.25 -13.83 15.61
CA ASP A 133 4.56 -15.07 15.96
C ASP A 133 5.25 -15.83 17.08
N ASN A 134 4.53 -16.78 17.65
CA ASN A 134 5.00 -17.72 18.67
C ASN A 134 4.90 -19.19 18.19
N CYS A 135 4.70 -19.39 16.87
CA CYS A 135 4.41 -20.70 16.30
C CYS A 135 5.51 -21.19 15.35
N SER A 136 6.37 -20.29 14.87
CA SER A 136 7.50 -20.62 14.01
C SER A 136 8.62 -21.31 14.77
N ILE A 137 8.98 -20.79 15.95
CA ILE A 137 10.04 -21.35 16.79
C ILE A 137 9.42 -21.76 18.13
N PRO A 138 9.44 -23.05 18.51
CA PRO A 138 8.93 -23.49 19.79
C PRO A 138 9.63 -22.81 20.97
N GLY A 139 8.85 -22.15 21.84
CA GLY A 139 9.38 -21.52 23.05
C GLY A 139 9.99 -20.12 22.87
N GLN A 140 9.92 -19.54 21.67
CA GLN A 140 10.43 -18.20 21.38
C GLN A 140 9.44 -17.39 20.52
N ILE A 141 9.46 -16.07 20.65
CA ILE A 141 8.74 -15.16 19.74
C ILE A 141 9.65 -14.84 18.56
N PHE A 142 9.23 -15.27 17.37
CA PHE A 142 9.85 -14.89 16.12
C PHE A 142 9.33 -13.52 15.67
N SER A 143 10.21 -12.64 15.19
CA SER A 143 9.80 -11.38 14.58
C SER A 143 10.52 -11.11 13.27
N LEU A 144 9.75 -10.65 12.29
CA LEU A 144 10.19 -10.25 10.97
C LEU A 144 9.65 -8.85 10.72
N GLY A 145 10.44 -7.95 10.16
CA GLY A 145 10.01 -6.60 9.84
C GLY A 145 10.49 -6.17 8.47
N ILE A 146 9.70 -5.34 7.80
CA ILE A 146 10.09 -4.64 6.58
C ILE A 146 10.04 -3.15 6.88
N THR A 147 11.11 -2.46 6.55
CA THR A 147 11.21 -1.01 6.71
C THR A 147 11.51 -0.36 5.36
N LEU A 148 10.72 0.64 4.99
CA LEU A 148 11.01 1.54 3.87
C LEU A 148 11.38 2.91 4.45
N ILE A 149 12.64 3.29 4.30
CA ILE A 149 13.14 4.59 4.77
C ILE A 149 13.46 5.43 3.55
N ARG A 150 12.90 6.65 3.49
CA ARG A 150 13.30 7.62 2.48
C ARG A 150 14.52 8.40 2.99
N LYS A 151 15.71 7.98 2.56
CA LYS A 151 16.83 8.91 2.36
C LYS A 151 16.99 9.16 0.87
N ILE A 152 17.58 10.31 0.50
CA ILE A 152 17.89 10.64 -0.89
C ILE A 152 18.62 9.41 -1.48
N GLN A 153 17.94 8.71 -2.40
CA GLN A 153 18.21 7.33 -2.85
C GLN A 153 17.71 6.21 -1.90
N LYS A 154 16.40 5.91 -2.06
CA LYS A 154 15.70 4.62 -1.95
C LYS A 154 16.39 3.47 -1.18
N LEU A 155 15.82 3.06 -0.05
CA LEU A 155 16.29 1.93 0.77
C LEU A 155 15.10 1.19 1.42
N VAL A 156 14.88 -0.08 1.07
CA VAL A 156 13.96 -1.02 1.72
C VAL A 156 14.78 -2.08 2.44
N SER A 157 14.74 -2.15 3.77
CA SER A 157 15.41 -3.19 4.56
C SER A 157 14.42 -4.19 5.15
N VAL A 158 14.85 -5.45 5.25
CA VAL A 158 14.12 -6.51 5.97
C VAL A 158 14.92 -6.88 7.21
N ILE A 159 14.30 -6.76 8.38
CA ILE A 159 14.89 -7.04 9.68
C ILE A 159 14.32 -8.37 10.18
N VAL A 160 15.19 -9.33 10.50
CA VAL A 160 14.77 -10.58 11.16
C VAL A 160 15.37 -10.59 12.56
N SER A 161 14.52 -10.69 13.58
CA SER A 161 14.97 -10.81 14.96
C SER A 161 14.19 -11.91 15.67
N SER A 162 14.89 -12.92 16.18
CA SER A 162 14.33 -13.85 17.14
C SER A 162 14.53 -13.25 18.54
N CYS A 163 13.44 -12.99 19.26
CA CYS A 163 13.51 -12.29 20.54
C CYS A 163 13.80 -13.29 21.64
N THR A 164 15.08 -13.45 21.99
CA THR A 164 15.49 -13.82 23.35
C THR A 164 16.06 -12.56 23.96
N ILE A 165 15.59 -12.15 25.13
CA ILE A 165 16.11 -11.00 25.88
C ILE A 165 17.59 -11.26 26.15
N HIS A 166 18.51 -10.87 25.25
CA HIS A 166 19.95 -10.63 25.44
C HIS A 166 20.58 -10.13 24.12
N LYS A 167 21.03 -8.86 24.13
CA LYS A 167 21.91 -8.18 23.15
C LYS A 167 21.41 -8.05 21.70
N VAL A 168 20.90 -6.85 21.41
CA VAL A 168 20.47 -6.34 20.10
C VAL A 168 21.68 -6.18 19.17
N TYR A 169 21.80 -7.07 18.18
CA TYR A 169 22.55 -6.78 16.96
C TYR A 169 21.53 -6.32 15.90
N PRO A 170 21.70 -5.17 15.23
CA PRO A 170 20.85 -4.78 14.12
C PRO A 170 21.21 -5.65 12.91
N LEU A 171 20.63 -6.85 12.79
CA LEU A 171 20.88 -7.77 11.68
C LEU A 171 19.74 -7.68 10.65
N ALA A 172 19.88 -6.75 9.71
CA ALA A 172 19.06 -6.77 8.50
C ALA A 172 19.48 -7.98 7.64
N VAL A 173 18.53 -8.85 7.31
CA VAL A 173 18.75 -10.00 6.43
C VAL A 173 18.88 -9.55 4.98
N LEU A 174 18.03 -8.61 4.60
CA LEU A 174 18.09 -7.94 3.31
C LEU A 174 18.78 -6.59 3.52
N CYS A 175 19.89 -6.37 2.83
CA CYS A 175 20.47 -5.04 2.76
C CYS A 175 19.43 -4.07 2.17
N PRO A 176 19.48 -2.78 2.54
CA PRO A 176 18.44 -1.89 2.08
C PRO A 176 18.52 -1.70 0.56
N ILE A 177 17.42 -1.97 -0.16
CA ILE A 177 17.38 -1.97 -1.63
C ILE A 177 16.64 -0.76 -2.17
N SER A 178 17.14 -0.25 -3.29
CA SER A 178 16.47 0.75 -4.10
C SER A 178 15.78 0.11 -5.29
N SER A 179 14.51 0.40 -5.53
CA SER A 179 13.85 0.02 -6.78
C SER A 179 12.99 1.12 -7.38
N THR A 180 12.85 1.10 -8.71
CA THR A 180 11.86 1.90 -9.45
C THR A 180 10.84 0.94 -10.04
N ALA A 181 9.56 1.15 -9.76
CA ALA A 181 8.48 0.38 -10.38
C ALA A 181 7.62 1.31 -11.24
N MET A 182 7.33 0.89 -12.45
CA MET A 182 6.45 1.58 -13.40
C MET A 182 5.27 0.66 -13.73
N LEU A 183 4.07 1.11 -13.40
CA LEU A 183 2.82 0.38 -13.62
C LEU A 183 1.99 1.11 -14.69
N HIS A 184 1.67 0.42 -15.78
CA HIS A 184 0.72 0.86 -16.79
C HIS A 184 -0.57 0.04 -16.68
N VAL A 185 -1.70 0.72 -16.50
CA VAL A 185 -3.03 0.09 -16.44
C VAL A 185 -3.84 0.52 -17.65
N HIS A 186 -4.14 -0.41 -18.54
CA HIS A 186 -5.04 -0.21 -19.67
C HIS A 186 -6.48 -0.43 -19.22
N THR A 187 -7.24 0.66 -19.14
CA THR A 187 -8.62 0.64 -18.60
C THR A 187 -9.66 0.13 -19.60
N ARG A 188 -9.29 -0.07 -20.86
CA ARG A 188 -10.16 -0.53 -21.96
C ARG A 188 -9.44 -1.48 -22.91
N PRO A 189 -9.06 -2.69 -22.44
CA PRO A 189 -8.37 -3.68 -23.26
C PRO A 189 -9.20 -4.14 -24.48
N GLU A 190 -10.52 -3.94 -24.46
CA GLU A 190 -11.44 -4.24 -25.56
C GLU A 190 -11.24 -3.35 -26.80
N GLU A 191 -10.71 -2.13 -26.66
CA GLU A 191 -10.44 -1.25 -27.82
C GLU A 191 -9.27 -1.75 -28.68
N THR A 192 -8.46 -2.66 -28.16
CA THR A 192 -7.27 -3.23 -28.82
C THR A 192 -7.38 -4.74 -29.05
N ASP A 193 -8.59 -5.30 -29.01
CA ASP A 193 -8.84 -6.75 -29.10
C ASP A 193 -7.97 -7.58 -28.13
N PHE A 194 -7.70 -7.04 -26.92
CA PHE A 194 -6.88 -7.68 -25.89
C PHE A 194 -5.44 -8.02 -26.31
N THR A 195 -4.92 -7.39 -27.36
CA THR A 195 -3.52 -7.55 -27.78
C THR A 195 -2.52 -6.94 -26.80
N VAL A 196 -2.98 -5.98 -25.99
CA VAL A 196 -2.19 -5.28 -24.97
C VAL A 196 -2.65 -5.76 -23.57
N PRO A 197 -1.73 -6.10 -22.66
CA PRO A 197 -2.09 -6.54 -21.32
C PRO A 197 -2.79 -5.43 -20.55
N GLN A 198 -3.84 -5.78 -19.80
CA GLN A 198 -4.57 -4.82 -18.97
C GLN A 198 -3.67 -4.16 -17.91
N LEU A 199 -2.66 -4.90 -17.45
CA LEU A 199 -1.70 -4.47 -16.44
C LEU A 199 -0.29 -4.83 -16.90
N ASP A 200 0.57 -3.83 -17.00
CA ASP A 200 1.98 -3.98 -17.30
C ASP A 200 2.81 -3.35 -16.17
N LEU A 201 3.62 -4.16 -15.49
CA LEU A 201 4.44 -3.75 -14.34
C LEU A 201 5.90 -4.03 -14.66
N SER A 202 6.67 -2.96 -14.82
CA SER A 202 8.12 -3.02 -14.97
C SER A 202 8.78 -2.60 -13.66
N VAL A 203 9.70 -3.40 -13.13
CA VAL A 203 10.42 -3.09 -11.88
C VAL A 203 11.92 -3.21 -12.10
N ASP A 204 12.61 -2.09 -11.89
CA ASP A 204 14.07 -1.99 -11.93
C ASP A 204 14.61 -2.04 -10.50
N PHE A 205 15.33 -3.10 -10.17
CA PHE A 205 15.97 -3.28 -8.88
C PHE A 205 17.45 -2.93 -8.94
N SER A 206 17.96 -2.26 -7.90
CA SER A 206 19.39 -2.29 -7.60
C SER A 206 19.83 -3.69 -7.19
N GLU A 207 21.14 -3.92 -7.13
CA GLU A 207 21.70 -5.15 -6.60
C GLU A 207 21.07 -5.52 -5.23
N ILE A 208 20.73 -6.81 -5.09
CA ILE A 208 20.02 -7.36 -3.95
C ILE A 208 21.03 -8.17 -3.13
N ASP A 209 21.44 -7.62 -2.00
CA ASP A 209 22.35 -8.29 -1.08
C ASP A 209 21.59 -8.92 0.09
N LEU A 210 21.88 -10.21 0.31
CA LEU A 210 21.36 -10.99 1.42
C LEU A 210 22.49 -11.37 2.37
N ASN A 211 22.34 -11.00 3.65
CA ASN A 211 23.32 -11.28 4.69
C ASN A 211 22.64 -12.02 5.85
N PHE A 212 22.92 -13.31 5.96
CA PHE A 212 22.40 -14.14 7.04
C PHE A 212 23.50 -14.49 8.04
N SER A 213 23.24 -14.32 9.33
CA SER A 213 23.94 -15.11 10.34
C SER A 213 23.42 -16.56 10.35
N LEU A 214 24.22 -17.50 10.87
CA LEU A 214 23.81 -18.91 10.97
C LEU A 214 22.50 -19.09 11.75
N HIS A 215 22.32 -18.33 12.85
CA HIS A 215 21.09 -18.34 13.64
C HIS A 215 19.89 -17.82 12.84
N GLN A 216 20.05 -16.71 12.10
CA GLN A 216 18.97 -16.17 11.28
C GLN A 216 18.60 -17.09 10.13
N TYR A 217 19.57 -17.77 9.52
CA TYR A 217 19.27 -18.75 8.48
C TYR A 217 18.36 -19.86 9.02
N HIS A 218 18.70 -20.41 10.19
CA HIS A 218 17.86 -21.39 10.87
C HIS A 218 16.46 -20.84 11.18
N ASP A 219 16.39 -19.64 11.79
CA ASP A 219 15.13 -19.02 12.20
C ASP A 219 14.21 -18.72 11.01
N VAL A 220 14.77 -18.21 9.91
CA VAL A 220 14.03 -17.97 8.65
C VAL A 220 13.53 -19.29 8.06
N THR A 221 14.34 -20.35 8.12
CA THR A 221 13.92 -21.68 7.64
C THR A 221 12.74 -22.20 8.46
N CYS A 222 12.80 -22.13 9.80
CA CYS A 222 11.70 -22.52 10.67
C CYS A 222 10.43 -21.69 10.41
N PHE A 223 10.58 -20.39 10.16
CA PHE A 223 9.46 -19.52 9.78
C PHE A 223 8.81 -19.92 8.46
N LEU A 224 9.61 -20.26 7.44
CA LEU A 224 9.09 -20.70 6.15
C LEU A 224 8.31 -22.03 6.28
N ASP A 225 8.85 -22.99 7.04
CA ASP A 225 8.17 -24.27 7.33
C ASP A 225 6.86 -24.06 8.09
N ALA A 226 6.86 -23.18 9.09
CA ALA A 226 5.67 -22.86 9.85
C ALA A 226 4.61 -22.15 9.01
N THR A 227 5.03 -21.26 8.10
CA THR A 227 4.15 -20.56 7.16
C THR A 227 3.47 -21.56 6.22
N ASP A 228 4.22 -22.51 5.65
CA ASP A 228 3.67 -23.56 4.79
C ASP A 228 2.65 -24.42 5.57
N ARG A 229 2.97 -24.78 6.82
CA ARG A 229 2.05 -25.48 7.71
C ARG A 229 0.76 -24.69 7.96
N ILE A 230 0.85 -23.39 8.22
CA ILE A 230 -0.32 -22.51 8.47
C ILE A 230 -1.19 -22.40 7.22
N ILE A 231 -0.58 -22.13 6.07
CA ILE A 231 -1.30 -22.02 4.78
C ILE A 231 -2.02 -23.33 4.47
N THR A 232 -1.34 -24.46 4.64
CA THR A 232 -1.93 -25.78 4.43
C THR A 232 -3.05 -26.06 5.43
N GLN A 233 -2.86 -25.78 6.72
CA GLN A 233 -3.88 -25.98 7.75
C GLN A 233 -5.12 -25.10 7.53
N ASN A 234 -4.98 -23.87 7.03
CA ASN A 234 -6.11 -22.98 6.75
C ASN A 234 -7.06 -23.56 5.71
N LYS A 235 -6.56 -24.30 4.71
CA LYS A 235 -7.40 -24.99 3.71
C LYS A 235 -8.32 -26.04 4.36
N TYR A 236 -7.84 -26.72 5.38
CA TYR A 236 -8.53 -27.84 6.04
C TYR A 236 -9.18 -27.47 7.37
N ARG A 237 -9.03 -26.22 7.84
CA ARG A 237 -9.48 -25.78 9.16
C ARG A 237 -10.97 -26.01 9.40
N LYS A 238 -11.80 -25.86 8.36
CA LYS A 238 -13.25 -26.10 8.40
C LYS A 238 -13.64 -27.57 8.63
N TYR A 239 -12.76 -28.52 8.36
CA TYR A 239 -13.00 -29.95 8.56
C TYR A 239 -12.45 -30.45 9.89
N ARG A 240 -11.76 -29.59 10.66
CA ARG A 240 -11.12 -29.97 11.91
C ARG A 240 -12.17 -30.10 13.02
N PRO A 241 -12.29 -31.27 13.67
CA PRO A 241 -13.18 -31.43 14.81
C PRO A 241 -12.74 -30.54 15.98
N GLU A 242 -13.68 -30.01 16.75
CA GLU A 242 -13.38 -29.22 17.95
C GLU A 242 -12.87 -30.07 19.13
N SER A 243 -13.12 -31.38 19.09
CA SER A 243 -12.67 -32.33 20.11
C SER A 243 -11.16 -32.60 20.02
N PRO A 244 -10.43 -32.85 21.12
CA PRO A 244 -9.01 -33.19 21.08
C PRO A 244 -8.77 -34.55 20.39
N LEU A 245 -7.62 -34.70 19.70
CA LEU A 245 -7.26 -35.95 19.00
C LEU A 245 -7.26 -37.17 19.92
N ARG A 246 -6.75 -37.00 21.14
CA ARG A 246 -6.63 -38.08 22.12
C ARG A 246 -8.02 -38.45 22.66
N GLY A 247 -8.45 -39.68 22.39
CA GLY A 247 -9.74 -40.21 22.86
C GLY A 247 -10.92 -39.99 21.91
N ASN A 248 -10.75 -39.23 20.82
CA ASN A 248 -11.80 -38.95 19.83
C ASN A 248 -11.40 -39.36 18.42
N SER A 249 -10.55 -40.38 18.26
CA SER A 249 -10.06 -40.85 16.96
C SER A 249 -11.13 -41.09 15.89
N PRO A 250 -12.38 -41.52 16.20
CA PRO A 250 -13.43 -41.65 15.18
C PRO A 250 -13.96 -40.32 14.62
N MET A 251 -13.78 -39.21 15.34
CA MET A 251 -14.22 -37.89 14.89
C MET A 251 -13.15 -37.18 14.04
N TRP A 252 -11.89 -37.59 14.15
CA TRP A 252 -10.73 -37.03 13.45
C TRP A 252 -10.36 -37.84 12.20
#